data_AF-A0A523JVV1-F1
#
_entry.id   AF-A0A523JVV1-F1
#
_cell.length_a   1.000
_cell.length_b   1.000
_cell.length_c   1.000
_cell.angle_alpha   90.00
_cell.angle_beta   90.00
_cell.angle_gamma   90.00
#
_symmetry.space_group_name_H-M   'P 1'
#
loop_
_entity.id
_entity.type
_entity.pdbx_description
1 polymer ?
#
loop_
_entity_poly.entity_id
_entity_poly.type
_entity_poly.pdbx_seq_one_letter_code
_entity_poly.pdbx_strand_id
1 'polypeptide(L)'
;MANAPNIAAISGQLELIVEQAKALEARFADELAQVHPEFRASARNLLAYIALRQVDIREPQEQLAFLGLSSLGRAEKNVMASIRTVQKALGKLLTGQDYELDGERRNFEQSNRRLKTHIEDTLGTRADGREVHIMVTLPTEAADEHQLVCDLITAGMDIARINCAHDNKATWSRMIDNINRAKKETGQSCKIMMDLAGPKLRTGNLLPGPGVLRIRPKRDSLGRVIAPRLVRFTSEDTQWSSRKSAVVPVPRQSIEYAQVGDLFLFRDTRGKKRKLRVMRKDKNGLRLECHKTAYIATGTKLKLKRQESGEKISFRVGKLPPIEEPIVLNEGDTLILHRDSTPGEPAVVDADGLVVKPAHISCRQPEVFCFIAAGEPIHLNDGKIEGIVKSVSDEELLIEITHAKSSGSRLRGDKGINFPKSDIRLRGLTETDKTNLEFIAQHADAVGLSFVRKPKDIIALQEELKKYPAHRLSIIPKVETVKAFNALPRLLLATMRRYPAGVMIARGDLAVECGWERLAEIQEEILWMCEAAQLPVIWATQVLERETKKGRPSRPEITDAAMSQRADCVMLNKGPHILAAIKMLDNILRRMQNHQHKKTPKLGKLSITEV
;
A
#
# COMPACT_ATOMS: atom_id res chain seq x y z
N MET A 1 -41.69 -7.87 -30.40
CA MET A 1 -42.55 -7.25 -29.36
C MET A 1 -41.87 -7.52 -28.04
N ALA A 2 -41.36 -6.50 -27.35
CA ALA A 2 -40.79 -6.68 -26.02
C ALA A 2 -41.91 -7.13 -25.07
N ASN A 3 -41.66 -8.20 -24.30
CA ASN A 3 -42.62 -8.70 -23.32
C ASN A 3 -43.06 -7.55 -22.41
N ALA A 4 -44.37 -7.30 -22.32
CA ALA A 4 -44.90 -6.35 -21.36
C ALA A 4 -44.42 -6.75 -19.94
N PRO A 5 -44.06 -5.78 -19.08
CA PRO A 5 -43.55 -6.07 -17.74
C PRO A 5 -44.56 -6.89 -16.94
N ASN A 6 -44.15 -8.08 -16.49
CA ASN A 6 -45.01 -8.95 -15.69
C ASN A 6 -44.89 -8.58 -14.21
N ILE A 7 -45.73 -7.64 -13.76
CA ILE A 7 -45.69 -7.12 -12.38
C ILE A 7 -45.79 -8.24 -11.34
N ALA A 8 -46.60 -9.28 -11.58
CA ALA A 8 -46.73 -10.40 -10.66
C ALA A 8 -45.43 -11.22 -10.54
N ALA A 9 -44.74 -11.46 -11.66
CA ALA A 9 -43.45 -12.15 -11.66
C ALA A 9 -42.38 -11.34 -10.92
N ILE A 10 -42.31 -10.02 -11.13
CA ILE A 10 -41.38 -9.13 -10.42
C ILE A 10 -41.67 -9.19 -8.91
N SER A 11 -42.92 -9.03 -8.51
CA SER A 11 -43.32 -9.07 -7.10
C SER A 11 -42.93 -10.40 -6.44
N GLY A 12 -43.14 -11.53 -7.12
CA GLY A 12 -42.72 -12.85 -6.63
C GLY A 12 -41.20 -12.99 -6.47
N GLN A 13 -40.40 -12.44 -7.40
CA GLN A 13 -38.94 -12.41 -7.26
C GLN A 13 -38.49 -11.53 -6.08
N LEU A 14 -39.14 -10.39 -5.86
CA LEU A 14 -38.86 -9.52 -4.71
C LEU A 14 -39.21 -10.19 -3.38
N GLU A 15 -40.33 -10.92 -3.32
CA GLU A 15 -40.71 -11.72 -2.15
C GLU A 15 -39.70 -12.84 -1.87
N LEU A 16 -39.21 -13.53 -2.91
CA LEU A 16 -38.16 -14.54 -2.76
C LEU A 16 -36.89 -13.95 -2.11
N ILE A 17 -36.47 -12.75 -2.54
CA ILE A 17 -35.31 -12.06 -1.95
C ILE A 17 -35.56 -11.72 -0.48
N VAL A 18 -36.78 -11.28 -0.12
CA VAL A 18 -37.15 -10.99 1.27
C VAL A 18 -37.09 -12.24 2.14
N GLU A 19 -37.60 -13.38 1.67
CA GLU A 19 -37.55 -14.64 2.40
C GLU A 19 -36.12 -15.18 2.53
N GLN A 20 -35.30 -15.07 1.47
CA GLN A 20 -33.88 -15.41 1.54
C GLN A 20 -33.12 -14.54 2.55
N ALA A 21 -33.41 -13.24 2.61
CA ALA A 21 -32.80 -12.35 3.61
C ALA A 21 -33.14 -12.80 5.05
N LYS A 22 -34.40 -13.13 5.32
CA LYS A 22 -34.82 -13.69 6.62
C LYS A 22 -34.13 -15.01 6.94
N ALA A 23 -34.01 -15.91 5.95
CA ALA A 23 -33.33 -17.18 6.11
C ALA A 23 -31.84 -17.01 6.41
N LEU A 24 -31.17 -16.05 5.76
CA LEU A 24 -29.78 -15.70 6.08
C LEU A 24 -29.64 -15.11 7.48
N GLU A 25 -30.54 -14.20 7.90
CA GLU A 25 -30.53 -13.67 9.27
C GLU A 25 -30.67 -14.78 10.32
N ALA A 26 -31.57 -15.75 10.10
CA ALA A 26 -31.74 -16.90 10.99
C ALA A 26 -30.50 -17.80 10.99
N ARG A 27 -29.89 -18.06 9.82
CA ARG A 27 -28.69 -18.88 9.68
C ARG A 27 -27.46 -18.27 10.38
N PHE A 28 -27.35 -16.94 10.38
CA PHE A 28 -26.23 -16.20 10.97
C PHE A 28 -26.60 -15.58 12.34
N ALA A 29 -27.61 -16.11 13.03
CA ALA A 29 -28.10 -15.57 14.29
C ALA A 29 -27.00 -15.49 15.37
N ASP A 30 -26.15 -16.52 15.45
CA ASP A 30 -25.05 -16.58 16.43
C ASP A 30 -23.96 -15.54 16.13
N GLU A 31 -23.62 -15.33 14.85
CA GLU A 31 -22.69 -14.27 14.45
C GLU A 31 -23.29 -12.89 14.70
N LEU A 32 -24.58 -12.68 14.38
CA LEU A 32 -25.29 -11.43 14.63
C LEU A 32 -25.37 -11.09 16.13
N ALA A 33 -25.50 -12.08 17.00
CA ALA A 33 -25.47 -11.89 18.45
C ALA A 33 -24.12 -11.35 18.94
N GLN A 34 -23.02 -11.72 18.25
CA GLN A 34 -21.66 -11.27 18.56
C GLN A 34 -21.30 -9.91 17.95
N VAL A 35 -22.10 -9.40 17.00
CA VAL A 35 -21.90 -8.08 16.39
C VAL A 35 -22.13 -6.98 17.42
N HIS A 36 -21.25 -5.98 17.41
CA HIS A 36 -21.33 -4.82 18.27
C HIS A 36 -22.68 -4.09 18.06
N PRO A 37 -23.36 -3.59 19.11
CA PRO A 37 -24.66 -2.95 19.00
C PRO A 37 -24.77 -1.89 17.88
N GLU A 38 -23.77 -1.02 17.75
CA GLU A 38 -23.69 0.01 16.69
C GLU A 38 -23.76 -0.56 15.26
N PHE A 39 -23.28 -1.79 15.04
CA PHE A 39 -23.25 -2.42 13.72
C PHE A 39 -24.38 -3.42 13.46
N ARG A 40 -25.27 -3.70 14.42
CA ARG A 40 -26.32 -4.74 14.26
C ARG A 40 -27.24 -4.48 13.07
N ALA A 41 -27.67 -3.23 12.88
CA ALA A 41 -28.50 -2.84 11.75
C ALA A 41 -27.74 -3.00 10.42
N SER A 42 -26.46 -2.65 10.41
CA SER A 42 -25.59 -2.76 9.23
C SER A 42 -25.31 -4.21 8.86
N ALA A 43 -25.12 -5.09 9.85
CA ALA A 43 -24.93 -6.52 9.64
C ALA A 43 -26.15 -7.19 9.04
N ARG A 44 -27.36 -6.85 9.51
CA ARG A 44 -28.61 -7.30 8.86
C ARG A 44 -28.74 -6.80 7.43
N ASN A 45 -28.40 -5.52 7.19
CA ASN A 45 -28.43 -4.97 5.84
C ASN A 45 -27.41 -5.64 4.90
N LEU A 46 -26.22 -6.02 5.39
CA LEU A 46 -25.26 -6.85 4.64
C LEU A 46 -25.86 -8.20 4.25
N LEU A 47 -26.51 -8.91 5.18
CA LEU A 47 -27.16 -10.20 4.88
C LEU A 47 -28.29 -10.04 3.86
N ALA A 48 -29.10 -8.98 3.97
CA ALA A 48 -30.11 -8.64 2.97
C ALA A 48 -29.49 -8.35 1.60
N TYR A 49 -28.34 -7.67 1.56
CA TYR A 49 -27.61 -7.45 0.30
C TYR A 49 -27.10 -8.74 -0.32
N ILE A 50 -26.60 -9.66 0.50
CA ILE A 50 -26.17 -10.99 0.03
C ILE A 50 -27.35 -11.75 -0.56
N ALA A 51 -28.52 -11.75 0.09
CA ALA A 51 -29.73 -12.35 -0.46
C ALA A 51 -30.10 -11.73 -1.82
N LEU A 52 -30.09 -10.39 -1.92
CA LEU A 52 -30.35 -9.69 -3.18
C LEU A 52 -29.39 -10.13 -4.30
N ARG A 53 -28.11 -10.37 -3.98
CA ARG A 53 -27.08 -10.74 -4.95
C ARG A 53 -26.99 -12.25 -5.22
N GLN A 54 -27.71 -13.08 -4.48
CA GLN A 54 -27.84 -14.52 -4.75
C GLN A 54 -28.89 -14.83 -5.82
N VAL A 55 -29.74 -13.85 -6.15
CA VAL A 55 -30.71 -13.92 -7.25
C VAL A 55 -30.17 -13.13 -8.44
N ASP A 56 -30.30 -13.66 -9.65
CA ASP A 56 -30.05 -12.88 -10.85
C ASP A 56 -31.17 -11.85 -11.03
N ILE A 57 -30.88 -10.61 -10.66
CA ILE A 57 -31.88 -9.55 -10.70
C ILE A 57 -31.90 -8.79 -12.03
N ARG A 58 -31.06 -9.12 -13.02
CA ARG A 58 -30.94 -8.28 -14.24
C ARG A 58 -32.27 -8.10 -14.97
N GLU A 59 -33.03 -9.18 -15.12
CA GLU A 59 -34.37 -9.14 -15.72
C GLU A 59 -35.34 -8.25 -14.92
N PRO A 60 -35.56 -8.45 -13.60
CA PRO A 60 -36.40 -7.53 -12.83
C PRO A 60 -35.87 -6.09 -12.83
N GLN A 61 -34.55 -5.84 -12.93
CA GLN A 61 -34.03 -4.48 -13.04
C GLN A 61 -34.51 -3.77 -14.32
N GLU A 62 -34.46 -4.45 -15.46
CA GLU A 62 -34.92 -3.92 -16.74
C GLU A 62 -36.43 -3.67 -16.72
N GLN A 63 -37.21 -4.61 -16.18
CA GLN A 63 -38.66 -4.46 -16.08
C GLN A 63 -39.08 -3.35 -15.11
N LEU A 64 -38.40 -3.21 -13.96
CA LEU A 64 -38.64 -2.12 -13.02
C LEU A 64 -38.30 -0.76 -13.65
N ALA A 65 -37.19 -0.67 -14.37
CA ALA A 65 -36.81 0.56 -15.07
C ALA A 65 -37.83 0.93 -16.15
N PHE A 66 -38.35 -0.05 -16.89
CA PHE A 66 -39.42 0.14 -17.88
C PHE A 66 -40.70 0.70 -17.23
N LEU A 67 -41.02 0.27 -16.01
CA LEU A 67 -42.14 0.80 -15.22
C LEU A 67 -41.84 2.18 -14.58
N GLY A 68 -40.66 2.76 -14.80
CA GLY A 68 -40.24 4.02 -14.17
C GLY A 68 -39.91 3.89 -12.68
N LEU A 69 -39.75 2.66 -12.18
CA LEU A 69 -39.43 2.37 -10.78
C LEU A 69 -37.92 2.25 -10.57
N SER A 70 -37.50 2.27 -9.30
CA SER A 70 -36.11 1.99 -8.93
C SER A 70 -35.71 0.59 -9.38
N SER A 71 -34.66 0.49 -10.20
CA SER A 71 -34.07 -0.78 -10.60
C SER A 71 -33.25 -1.47 -9.50
N LEU A 72 -33.35 -1.02 -8.24
CA LEU A 72 -32.56 -1.53 -7.11
C LEU A 72 -31.03 -1.45 -7.28
N GLY A 73 -30.53 -0.83 -8.36
CA GLY A 73 -29.09 -0.71 -8.65
C GLY A 73 -28.32 0.20 -7.68
N ARG A 74 -28.99 0.78 -6.67
CA ARG A 74 -28.42 1.63 -5.61
C ARG A 74 -28.92 1.21 -4.22
N ALA A 75 -29.37 -0.03 -4.07
CA ALA A 75 -30.04 -0.51 -2.87
C ALA A 75 -29.07 -0.88 -1.72
N GLU A 76 -27.76 -0.94 -1.96
CA GLU A 76 -26.71 -1.41 -1.04
C GLU A 76 -26.92 -0.90 0.38
N LYS A 77 -27.06 0.41 0.55
CA LYS A 77 -27.16 1.03 1.89
C LYS A 77 -28.43 0.63 2.66
N ASN A 78 -29.50 0.26 1.96
CA ASN A 78 -30.87 0.12 2.49
C ASN A 78 -31.67 -0.91 1.69
N VAL A 79 -31.25 -2.17 1.70
CA VAL A 79 -31.78 -3.18 0.78
C VAL A 79 -33.27 -3.43 1.03
N MET A 80 -33.63 -3.75 2.28
CA MET A 80 -35.02 -4.08 2.64
C MET A 80 -35.97 -2.89 2.45
N ALA A 81 -35.53 -1.67 2.77
CA ALA A 81 -36.36 -0.48 2.55
C ALA A 81 -36.56 -0.20 1.05
N SER A 82 -35.53 -0.42 0.23
CA SER A 82 -35.62 -0.28 -1.22
C SER A 82 -36.58 -1.30 -1.83
N ILE A 83 -36.46 -2.58 -1.44
CA ILE A 83 -37.35 -3.65 -1.93
C ILE A 83 -38.79 -3.36 -1.52
N ARG A 84 -39.05 -3.04 -0.25
CA ARG A 84 -40.41 -2.73 0.23
C ARG A 84 -41.03 -1.52 -0.45
N THR A 85 -40.23 -0.47 -0.71
CA THR A 85 -40.69 0.71 -1.46
C THR A 85 -41.12 0.32 -2.87
N VAL A 86 -40.34 -0.52 -3.55
CA VAL A 86 -40.68 -1.03 -4.89
C VAL A 86 -41.92 -1.93 -4.83
N GLN A 87 -42.03 -2.84 -3.87
CA GLN A 87 -43.22 -3.70 -3.70
C GLN A 87 -44.49 -2.87 -3.48
N LYS A 88 -44.44 -1.82 -2.65
CA LYS A 88 -45.57 -0.89 -2.45
C LYS A 88 -45.94 -0.16 -3.74
N ALA A 89 -44.94 0.27 -4.52
CA ALA A 89 -45.19 0.92 -5.81
C ALA A 89 -45.82 -0.03 -6.85
N LEU A 90 -45.34 -1.28 -6.93
CA LEU A 90 -45.94 -2.32 -7.77
C LEU A 90 -47.36 -2.66 -7.32
N GLY A 91 -47.59 -2.74 -6.01
CA GLY A 91 -48.93 -2.91 -5.43
C GLY A 91 -49.88 -1.80 -5.85
N LYS A 92 -49.44 -0.53 -5.81
CA LYS A 92 -50.24 0.62 -6.26
C LYS A 92 -50.59 0.53 -7.74
N LEU A 93 -49.64 0.10 -8.58
CA LEU A 93 -49.89 -0.10 -10.02
C LEU A 93 -50.92 -1.22 -10.28
N LEU A 94 -51.00 -2.24 -9.42
CA LEU A 94 -51.96 -3.34 -9.55
C LEU A 94 -53.34 -3.01 -8.98
N THR A 95 -53.41 -2.37 -7.82
CA THR A 95 -54.66 -2.22 -7.04
C THR A 95 -55.25 -0.82 -7.12
N GLY A 96 -54.47 0.18 -7.55
CA GLY A 96 -54.83 1.60 -7.48
C GLY A 96 -54.83 2.18 -6.07
N GLN A 97 -54.52 1.39 -5.02
CA GLN A 97 -54.49 1.86 -3.64
C GLN A 97 -53.19 2.60 -3.33
N ASP A 98 -53.32 3.68 -2.57
CA ASP A 98 -52.16 4.39 -2.01
C ASP A 98 -51.59 3.63 -0.80
N TYR A 99 -50.26 3.72 -0.64
CA TYR A 99 -49.52 3.11 0.46
C TYR A 99 -48.65 4.17 1.15
N GLU A 100 -48.57 4.13 2.47
CA GLU A 100 -47.69 5.01 3.24
C GLU A 100 -46.21 4.59 3.12
N LEU A 101 -45.31 5.57 2.98
CA LEU A 101 -43.86 5.37 2.83
C LEU A 101 -43.01 5.96 3.99
N ASP A 102 -43.65 6.45 5.05
CA ASP A 102 -42.95 7.13 6.16
C ASP A 102 -41.98 6.22 6.91
N GLY A 103 -42.25 4.92 6.96
CA GLY A 103 -41.32 3.93 7.52
C GLY A 103 -40.04 3.81 6.69
N GLU A 104 -40.19 3.66 5.38
CA GLU A 104 -39.08 3.51 4.44
C GLU A 104 -38.24 4.79 4.36
N ARG A 105 -38.88 5.96 4.31
CA ARG A 105 -38.19 7.25 4.35
C ARG A 105 -37.31 7.39 5.59
N ARG A 106 -37.85 7.09 6.78
CA ARG A 106 -37.08 7.11 8.04
C ARG A 106 -35.90 6.14 8.00
N ASN A 107 -36.07 4.95 7.41
CA ASN A 107 -34.99 3.98 7.27
C ASN A 107 -33.84 4.50 6.37
N PHE A 108 -34.18 5.13 5.23
CA PHE A 108 -33.18 5.76 4.34
C PHE A 108 -32.38 6.85 5.07
N GLU A 109 -33.06 7.74 5.79
CA GLU A 109 -32.42 8.80 6.56
C GLU A 109 -31.50 8.25 7.66
N GLN A 110 -31.96 7.23 8.40
CA GLN A 110 -31.17 6.60 9.46
C GLN A 110 -29.90 5.92 8.92
N SER A 111 -30.00 5.19 7.82
CA SER A 111 -28.83 4.51 7.22
C SER A 111 -27.79 5.49 6.69
N ASN A 112 -28.21 6.57 6.03
CA ASN A 112 -27.28 7.61 5.61
C ASN A 112 -26.56 8.25 6.81
N ARG A 113 -27.27 8.47 7.93
CA ARG A 113 -26.65 8.95 9.17
C ARG A 113 -25.67 7.94 9.75
N ARG A 114 -26.02 6.64 9.82
CA ARG A 114 -25.15 5.58 10.35
C ARG A 114 -23.81 5.52 9.60
N LEU A 115 -23.85 5.43 8.27
CA LEU A 115 -22.60 5.37 7.49
C LEU A 115 -21.75 6.62 7.71
N LYS A 116 -22.35 7.81 7.75
CA LYS A 116 -21.62 9.05 8.06
C LYS A 116 -20.96 9.01 9.44
N THR A 117 -21.69 8.55 10.46
CA THR A 117 -21.17 8.38 11.82
C THR A 117 -20.02 7.37 11.87
N HIS A 118 -20.18 6.20 11.22
CA HIS A 118 -19.11 5.19 11.18
C HIS A 118 -17.84 5.73 10.50
N ILE A 119 -17.99 6.52 9.43
CA ILE A 119 -16.88 7.19 8.75
C ILE A 119 -16.18 8.15 9.70
N GLU A 120 -16.92 9.04 10.38
CA GLU A 120 -16.35 10.06 11.27
C GLU A 120 -15.66 9.44 12.50
N ASP A 121 -16.26 8.41 13.09
CA ASP A 121 -15.69 7.72 14.26
C ASP A 121 -14.44 6.89 13.90
N THR A 122 -14.38 6.33 12.69
CA THR A 122 -13.27 5.47 12.24
C THR A 122 -12.12 6.28 11.64
N LEU A 123 -12.44 7.25 10.78
CA LEU A 123 -11.48 7.98 9.94
C LEU A 123 -11.21 9.42 10.40
N GLY A 124 -11.99 9.92 11.38
CA GLY A 124 -11.86 11.26 11.91
C GLY A 124 -12.63 12.31 11.11
N THR A 125 -12.27 13.58 11.30
CA THR A 125 -12.86 14.68 10.53
C THR A 125 -12.08 14.90 9.24
N ARG A 126 -12.81 15.10 8.15
CA ARG A 126 -12.27 15.45 6.83
C ARG A 126 -12.10 16.95 6.67
N ALA A 127 -11.20 17.36 5.78
CA ALA A 127 -11.08 18.74 5.34
C ALA A 127 -12.40 19.33 4.79
N ASP A 128 -12.65 20.61 5.08
CA ASP A 128 -13.86 21.32 4.64
C ASP A 128 -14.01 21.30 3.12
N GLY A 129 -15.24 21.06 2.65
CA GLY A 129 -15.58 21.03 1.23
C GLY A 129 -15.12 19.79 0.45
N ARG A 130 -14.63 18.74 1.14
CA ARG A 130 -14.30 17.43 0.56
C ARG A 130 -15.10 16.32 1.26
N GLU A 131 -15.71 15.41 0.50
CA GLU A 131 -16.47 14.27 1.08
C GLU A 131 -15.58 13.06 1.46
N VAL A 132 -14.41 12.93 0.84
CA VAL A 132 -13.52 11.75 0.95
C VAL A 132 -12.23 12.09 1.70
N HIS A 133 -11.77 11.19 2.58
CA HIS A 133 -10.54 11.41 3.35
C HIS A 133 -9.28 11.13 2.51
N ILE A 134 -8.19 11.83 2.79
CA ILE A 134 -6.87 11.52 2.25
C ILE A 134 -5.98 10.97 3.37
N MET A 135 -5.56 9.72 3.18
CA MET A 135 -4.55 9.07 4.01
C MET A 135 -3.19 9.13 3.33
N VAL A 136 -2.13 9.41 4.07
CA VAL A 136 -0.77 9.48 3.52
C VAL A 136 0.17 8.61 4.34
N THR A 137 0.90 7.73 3.66
CA THR A 137 1.99 6.97 4.29
C THR A 137 3.15 7.91 4.61
N LEU A 138 3.55 7.96 5.89
CA LEU A 138 4.66 8.81 6.29
C LEU A 138 6.03 8.23 5.87
N PRO A 139 6.93 9.08 5.35
CA PRO A 139 8.33 8.73 5.17
C PRO A 139 9.07 8.72 6.52
N THR A 140 10.19 8.00 6.60
CA THR A 140 11.02 7.92 7.82
C THR A 140 11.45 9.32 8.26
N GLU A 141 11.73 10.19 7.29
CA GLU A 141 12.10 11.59 7.47
C GLU A 141 11.06 12.40 8.29
N ALA A 142 9.78 11.99 8.32
CA ALA A 142 8.75 12.65 9.14
C ALA A 142 8.99 12.53 10.65
N ALA A 143 9.87 11.62 11.08
CA ALA A 143 10.30 11.52 12.48
C ALA A 143 11.18 12.70 12.90
N ASP A 144 11.94 13.28 11.96
CA ASP A 144 12.95 14.30 12.27
C ASP A 144 12.61 15.66 11.63
N GLU A 145 11.77 15.68 10.58
CA GLU A 145 11.36 16.88 9.86
C GLU A 145 9.92 17.30 10.21
N HIS A 146 9.74 18.01 11.32
CA HIS A 146 8.42 18.50 11.74
C HIS A 146 7.70 19.33 10.67
N GLN A 147 8.42 20.23 9.97
CA GLN A 147 7.82 21.08 8.95
C GLN A 147 7.17 20.26 7.83
N LEU A 148 7.75 19.12 7.47
CA LEU A 148 7.14 18.21 6.49
C LEU A 148 5.76 17.74 6.96
N VAL A 149 5.59 17.44 8.24
CA VAL A 149 4.30 16.99 8.79
C VAL A 149 3.28 18.13 8.77
N CYS A 150 3.66 19.36 9.13
CA CYS A 150 2.80 20.53 8.99
C CYS A 150 2.36 20.72 7.53
N ASP A 151 3.31 20.66 6.58
CA ASP A 151 3.02 20.84 5.16
C ASP A 151 2.07 19.76 4.63
N LEU A 152 2.20 18.50 5.10
CA LEU A 152 1.31 17.40 4.73
C LEU A 152 -0.13 17.63 5.21
N ILE A 153 -0.31 18.03 6.49
CA ILE A 153 -1.64 18.32 7.06
C ILE A 153 -2.27 19.51 6.33
N THR A 154 -1.53 20.61 6.16
CA THR A 154 -2.01 21.81 5.44
C THR A 154 -2.31 21.53 3.97
N ALA A 155 -1.60 20.60 3.32
CA ALA A 155 -1.91 20.18 1.96
C ALA A 155 -3.24 19.41 1.86
N GLY A 156 -3.77 18.90 2.97
CA GLY A 156 -5.06 18.21 3.04
C GLY A 156 -4.96 16.73 3.45
N MET A 157 -3.91 16.31 4.15
CA MET A 157 -3.84 14.97 4.78
C MET A 157 -4.76 14.92 6.02
N ASP A 158 -5.73 14.00 6.03
CA ASP A 158 -6.60 13.76 7.20
C ASP A 158 -6.09 12.61 8.07
N ILE A 159 -5.35 11.66 7.49
CA ILE A 159 -4.87 10.47 8.20
C ILE A 159 -3.39 10.24 7.90
N ALA A 160 -2.56 10.23 8.93
CA ALA A 160 -1.16 9.84 8.87
C ALA A 160 -1.04 8.32 9.05
N ARG A 161 -0.56 7.63 8.01
CA ARG A 161 -0.30 6.18 8.05
C ARG A 161 1.16 5.91 8.39
N ILE A 162 1.40 5.13 9.43
CA ILE A 162 2.72 4.58 9.80
C ILE A 162 2.74 3.09 9.47
N ASN A 163 3.68 2.66 8.63
CA ASN A 163 3.81 1.26 8.23
C ASN A 163 4.80 0.53 9.14
N CYS A 164 4.31 -0.37 10.00
CA CYS A 164 5.13 -1.06 11.00
C CYS A 164 6.00 -2.19 10.40
N ALA A 165 5.91 -2.45 9.10
CA ALA A 165 6.89 -3.30 8.40
C ALA A 165 8.25 -2.60 8.23
N HIS A 166 8.33 -1.31 8.55
CA HIS A 166 9.54 -0.50 8.49
C HIS A 166 9.73 0.30 9.78
N ASP A 167 10.96 0.77 9.99
CA ASP A 167 11.35 1.58 11.15
C ASP A 167 11.12 0.83 12.49
N ASN A 168 11.01 1.55 13.61
CA ASN A 168 10.90 0.97 14.94
C ASN A 168 10.12 1.89 15.89
N LYS A 169 9.76 1.38 17.08
CA LYS A 169 8.99 2.10 18.12
C LYS A 169 9.53 3.50 18.41
N ALA A 170 10.84 3.66 18.54
CA ALA A 170 11.46 4.98 18.81
C ALA A 170 11.22 5.98 17.67
N THR A 171 11.30 5.52 16.42
CA THR A 171 11.05 6.34 15.23
C THR A 171 9.57 6.66 15.08
N TRP A 172 8.69 5.69 15.30
CA TRP A 172 7.24 5.90 15.27
C TRP A 172 6.80 6.91 16.34
N SER A 173 7.35 6.84 17.56
CA SER A 173 7.09 7.81 18.62
C SER A 173 7.39 9.24 18.18
N ARG A 174 8.56 9.47 17.58
CA ARG A 174 8.92 10.81 17.07
C ARG A 174 8.01 11.28 15.93
N MET A 175 7.56 10.37 15.05
CA MET A 175 6.55 10.71 14.03
C MET A 175 5.24 11.15 14.70
N ILE A 176 4.75 10.40 15.69
CA ILE A 176 3.53 10.69 16.44
C ILE A 176 3.64 12.05 17.15
N ASP A 177 4.77 12.34 17.77
CA ASP A 177 5.02 13.62 18.44
C ASP A 177 4.95 14.79 17.45
N ASN A 178 5.57 14.65 16.27
CA ASN A 178 5.49 15.66 15.22
C ASN A 178 4.06 15.82 14.68
N ILE A 179 3.29 14.73 14.49
CA ILE A 179 1.87 14.81 14.09
C ILE A 179 1.06 15.58 15.13
N ASN A 180 1.22 15.24 16.41
CA ASN A 180 0.49 15.91 17.49
C ASN A 180 0.86 17.39 17.62
N ARG A 181 2.13 17.73 17.42
CA ARG A 181 2.58 19.13 17.38
C ARG A 181 2.00 19.87 16.18
N ALA A 182 2.02 19.26 14.99
CA ALA A 182 1.53 19.85 13.76
C ALA A 182 0.01 20.10 13.82
N LYS A 183 -0.77 19.18 14.43
CA LYS A 183 -2.21 19.38 14.69
C LYS A 183 -2.48 20.63 15.53
N LYS A 184 -1.69 20.86 16.58
CA LYS A 184 -1.82 22.05 17.44
C LYS A 184 -1.47 23.34 16.70
N GLU A 185 -0.39 23.33 15.92
CA GLU A 185 0.10 24.51 15.19
C GLU A 185 -0.81 24.89 14.01
N THR A 186 -1.33 23.90 13.28
CA THR A 186 -2.20 24.13 12.11
C THR A 186 -3.67 24.32 12.47
N GLY A 187 -4.09 23.88 13.67
CA GLY A 187 -5.49 23.82 14.08
C GLY A 187 -6.31 22.76 13.33
N GLN A 188 -5.68 21.94 12.50
CA GLN A 188 -6.34 20.89 11.70
C GLN A 188 -6.28 19.53 12.40
N SER A 189 -7.31 18.72 12.19
CA SER A 189 -7.36 17.36 12.70
C SER A 189 -6.51 16.43 11.82
N CYS A 190 -5.92 15.41 12.44
CA CYS A 190 -5.25 14.33 11.73
C CYS A 190 -5.26 13.07 12.60
N LYS A 191 -5.77 11.97 12.06
CA LYS A 191 -5.80 10.65 12.71
C LYS A 191 -4.51 9.89 12.45
N ILE A 192 -4.10 9.03 13.37
CA ILE A 192 -2.91 8.20 13.24
C ILE A 192 -3.33 6.74 13.03
N MET A 193 -3.00 6.18 11.87
CA MET A 193 -3.23 4.78 11.56
C MET A 193 -1.91 4.02 11.49
N MET A 194 -1.77 2.95 12.27
CA MET A 194 -0.58 2.10 12.26
C MET A 194 -0.88 0.74 11.64
N ASP A 195 -0.17 0.40 10.56
CA ASP A 195 -0.36 -0.86 9.84
C ASP A 195 0.59 -1.93 10.36
N LEU A 196 0.03 -3.05 10.84
CA LEU A 196 0.80 -4.24 11.17
C LEU A 196 1.44 -4.84 9.91
N ALA A 197 2.62 -5.43 10.06
CA ALA A 197 3.34 -6.02 8.94
C ALA A 197 2.64 -7.28 8.43
N GLY A 198 2.11 -8.09 9.35
CA GLY A 198 1.52 -9.37 9.05
C GLY A 198 2.52 -10.38 8.48
N PRO A 199 2.05 -11.58 8.09
CA PRO A 199 2.90 -12.67 7.60
C PRO A 199 3.34 -12.50 6.13
N LYS A 200 3.73 -11.28 5.70
CA LYS A 200 4.15 -11.05 4.32
C LYS A 200 5.44 -11.81 4.01
N LEU A 201 5.38 -12.71 3.02
CA LEU A 201 6.55 -13.46 2.57
C LEU A 201 7.55 -12.53 1.87
N ARG A 202 8.83 -12.68 2.20
CA ARG A 202 9.89 -11.85 1.62
C ARG A 202 11.14 -12.64 1.31
N THR A 203 11.87 -12.21 0.29
CA THR A 203 13.22 -12.67 0.04
C THR A 203 14.15 -12.27 1.18
N GLY A 204 15.08 -13.18 1.50
CA GLY A 204 16.17 -12.96 2.43
C GLY A 204 17.19 -11.96 1.92
N ASN A 205 18.29 -11.82 2.65
CA ASN A 205 19.33 -10.86 2.28
C ASN A 205 20.14 -11.39 1.10
N LEU A 206 20.69 -10.48 0.29
CA LEU A 206 21.70 -10.84 -0.71
C LEU A 206 23.08 -10.89 -0.07
N LEU A 207 24.00 -11.62 -0.69
CA LEU A 207 25.41 -11.53 -0.33
C LEU A 207 25.89 -10.08 -0.49
N PRO A 208 26.53 -9.48 0.52
CA PRO A 208 27.03 -8.11 0.42
C PRO A 208 28.05 -7.99 -0.70
N GLY A 209 27.74 -7.21 -1.74
CA GLY A 209 28.70 -6.90 -2.79
C GLY A 209 29.82 -5.95 -2.31
N PRO A 210 30.78 -5.63 -3.17
CA PRO A 210 31.93 -4.81 -2.79
C PRO A 210 31.50 -3.38 -2.42
N GLY A 211 32.09 -2.83 -1.36
CA GLY A 211 31.88 -1.43 -0.94
C GLY A 211 32.54 -0.46 -1.91
N VAL A 212 31.85 -0.10 -3.00
CA VAL A 212 32.37 0.77 -4.07
C VAL A 212 31.48 1.99 -4.26
N LEU A 213 32.09 3.17 -4.36
CA LEU A 213 31.41 4.43 -4.67
C LEU A 213 31.74 4.88 -6.09
N ARG A 214 30.72 5.02 -6.94
CA ARG A 214 30.84 5.59 -8.29
C ARG A 214 30.65 7.11 -8.26
N ILE A 215 31.72 7.84 -8.59
CA ILE A 215 31.70 9.30 -8.74
C ILE A 215 31.55 9.63 -10.23
N ARG A 216 30.43 10.25 -10.63
CA ARG A 216 30.13 10.60 -12.03
C ARG A 216 29.92 12.11 -12.19
N PRO A 217 30.83 12.82 -12.89
CA PRO A 217 30.63 14.22 -13.31
C PRO A 217 29.46 14.36 -14.28
N LYS A 218 28.86 15.55 -14.33
CA LYS A 218 27.80 15.87 -15.30
C LYS A 218 28.45 16.13 -16.66
N ARG A 219 27.90 15.53 -17.72
CA ARG A 219 28.40 15.67 -19.09
C ARG A 219 27.28 16.10 -20.03
N ASP A 220 27.62 16.81 -21.10
CA ASP A 220 26.73 17.08 -22.22
C ASP A 220 26.55 15.82 -23.11
N SER A 221 25.74 15.95 -24.16
CA SER A 221 25.51 14.89 -25.15
C SER A 221 26.78 14.52 -25.94
N LEU A 222 27.76 15.42 -26.03
CA LEU A 222 29.06 15.20 -26.67
C LEU A 222 30.10 14.55 -25.71
N GLY A 223 29.72 14.28 -24.46
CA GLY A 223 30.57 13.67 -23.45
C GLY A 223 31.56 14.62 -22.76
N ARG A 224 31.49 15.93 -23.03
CA ARG A 224 32.31 16.96 -22.38
C ARG A 224 31.80 17.21 -20.97
N VAL A 225 32.70 17.47 -20.03
CA VAL A 225 32.32 17.70 -18.62
C VAL A 225 31.80 19.12 -18.48
N ILE A 226 30.53 19.26 -18.15
CA ILE A 226 29.87 20.57 -17.95
C ILE A 226 29.82 20.98 -16.47
N ALA A 227 29.92 20.01 -15.55
CA ALA A 227 30.07 20.29 -14.13
C ALA A 227 30.81 19.14 -13.43
N PRO A 228 31.78 19.44 -12.54
CA PRO A 228 32.41 18.42 -11.72
C PRO A 228 31.41 17.78 -10.77
N ARG A 229 31.68 16.54 -10.36
CA ARG A 229 30.95 15.91 -9.26
C ARG A 229 31.59 16.33 -7.94
N LEU A 230 30.79 16.90 -7.06
CA LEU A 230 31.22 17.16 -5.68
C LEU A 230 31.24 15.87 -4.87
N VAL A 231 32.33 15.68 -4.14
CA VAL A 231 32.61 14.55 -3.25
C VAL A 231 32.89 15.13 -1.88
N ARG A 232 32.42 14.47 -0.82
CA ARG A 232 32.70 14.86 0.55
C ARG A 232 33.55 13.79 1.21
N PHE A 233 34.67 14.18 1.79
CA PHE A 233 35.45 13.32 2.69
C PHE A 233 35.07 13.65 4.12
N THR A 234 34.68 12.62 4.89
CA THR A 234 34.29 12.75 6.30
C THR A 234 35.14 11.83 7.17
N SER A 235 35.26 12.15 8.46
CA SER A 235 35.92 11.24 9.42
C SER A 235 35.15 9.93 9.47
N GLU A 236 35.86 8.82 9.63
CA GLU A 236 35.26 7.49 9.82
C GLU A 236 34.29 7.46 11.01
N ASP A 237 34.57 8.22 12.06
CA ASP A 237 33.73 8.30 13.28
C ASP A 237 32.51 9.22 13.14
N THR A 238 32.35 9.90 12.01
CA THR A 238 31.24 10.82 11.78
C THR A 238 30.17 10.14 10.94
N GLN A 239 29.03 9.81 11.55
CA GLN A 239 27.84 9.39 10.80
C GLN A 239 27.28 10.59 10.03
N TRP A 240 27.62 10.69 8.75
CA TRP A 240 27.08 11.69 7.84
C TRP A 240 26.46 11.01 6.63
N SER A 241 25.13 11.02 6.53
CA SER A 241 24.42 10.55 5.34
C SER A 241 23.93 11.76 4.52
N SER A 242 24.20 11.76 3.22
CA SER A 242 23.65 12.77 2.32
C SER A 242 23.31 12.13 0.98
N ARG A 243 22.04 12.19 0.56
CA ARG A 243 21.62 11.73 -0.77
C ARG A 243 22.18 12.60 -1.91
N LYS A 244 22.60 13.84 -1.63
CA LYS A 244 23.02 14.82 -2.66
C LYS A 244 24.53 14.76 -2.99
N SER A 245 25.38 14.32 -2.06
CA SER A 245 26.85 14.32 -2.21
C SER A 245 27.44 12.91 -2.05
N ALA A 246 28.44 12.57 -2.86
CA ALA A 246 29.15 11.30 -2.71
C ALA A 246 30.04 11.37 -1.46
N VAL A 247 29.70 10.64 -0.40
CA VAL A 247 30.42 10.65 0.89
C VAL A 247 31.46 9.53 0.91
N VAL A 248 32.69 9.86 1.27
CA VAL A 248 33.81 8.91 1.39
C VAL A 248 34.40 9.05 2.79
N PRO A 249 34.31 8.00 3.64
CA PRO A 249 34.97 8.01 4.93
C PRO A 249 36.48 7.89 4.75
N VAL A 250 37.22 8.71 5.48
CA VAL A 250 38.68 8.73 5.51
C VAL A 250 39.18 8.97 6.93
N PRO A 251 40.43 8.59 7.28
CA PRO A 251 41.01 8.86 8.59
C PRO A 251 40.97 10.35 8.92
N ARG A 252 40.66 10.70 10.18
CA ARG A 252 40.58 12.10 10.66
C ARG A 252 41.85 12.90 10.31
N GLN A 253 43.01 12.29 10.47
CA GLN A 253 44.32 12.85 10.15
C GLN A 253 44.41 13.34 8.69
N SER A 254 43.76 12.65 7.75
CA SER A 254 43.75 13.05 6.34
C SER A 254 42.98 14.36 6.09
N ILE A 255 41.95 14.62 6.90
CA ILE A 255 41.15 15.84 6.86
C ILE A 255 41.90 16.98 7.53
N GLU A 256 42.52 16.70 8.68
CA GLU A 256 43.33 17.66 9.44
C GLU A 256 44.53 18.14 8.63
N TYR A 257 45.24 17.23 7.96
CA TYR A 257 46.42 17.55 7.14
C TYR A 257 46.08 18.29 5.83
N ALA A 258 44.93 18.01 5.22
CA ALA A 258 44.58 18.58 3.92
C ALA A 258 44.30 20.09 3.97
N GLN A 259 44.80 20.81 2.96
CA GLN A 259 44.55 22.23 2.72
C GLN A 259 43.72 22.44 1.44
N VAL A 260 43.11 23.62 1.30
CA VAL A 260 42.39 23.98 0.07
C VAL A 260 43.40 24.07 -1.08
N GLY A 261 43.07 23.48 -2.22
CA GLY A 261 43.96 23.37 -3.39
C GLY A 261 44.65 22.01 -3.54
N ASP A 262 44.82 21.25 -2.44
CA ASP A 262 45.49 19.94 -2.45
C ASP A 262 44.79 18.92 -3.37
N LEU A 263 45.56 17.93 -3.84
CA LEU A 263 45.06 16.88 -4.73
C LEU A 263 45.14 15.50 -4.05
N PHE A 264 44.01 14.80 -3.99
CA PHE A 264 43.98 13.37 -3.68
C PHE A 264 44.09 12.56 -4.97
N LEU A 265 45.22 11.88 -5.16
CA LEU A 265 45.53 11.02 -6.29
C LEU A 265 45.29 9.54 -5.95
N PHE A 266 44.65 8.79 -6.82
CA PHE A 266 44.40 7.36 -6.60
C PHE A 266 44.27 6.59 -7.92
N ARG A 267 44.34 5.26 -7.86
CA ARG A 267 43.87 4.38 -8.94
C ARG A 267 42.49 3.87 -8.57
N ASP A 268 41.53 4.00 -9.48
CA ASP A 268 40.19 3.46 -9.29
C ASP A 268 40.17 1.93 -9.44
N THR A 269 39.03 1.28 -9.12
CA THR A 269 38.88 -0.19 -9.22
C THR A 269 39.06 -0.75 -10.62
N ARG A 270 39.16 0.10 -11.65
CA ARG A 270 39.45 -0.28 -13.05
C ARG A 270 40.91 -0.02 -13.42
N GLY A 271 41.77 0.25 -12.44
CA GLY A 271 43.19 0.56 -12.62
C GLY A 271 43.49 1.98 -13.14
N LYS A 272 42.48 2.82 -13.39
CA LYS A 272 42.67 4.13 -14.01
C LYS A 272 43.07 5.19 -12.98
N LYS A 273 44.07 6.02 -13.30
CA LYS A 273 44.52 7.13 -12.43
C LYS A 273 43.44 8.22 -12.34
N ARG A 274 43.15 8.69 -11.13
CA ARG A 274 42.14 9.70 -10.82
C ARG A 274 42.70 10.73 -9.82
N LYS A 275 42.07 11.90 -9.82
CA LYS A 275 42.39 13.00 -8.93
C LYS A 275 41.12 13.67 -8.42
N LEU A 276 41.12 14.06 -7.15
CA LEU A 276 40.11 14.92 -6.53
C LEU A 276 40.83 16.17 -6.00
N ARG A 277 40.26 17.35 -6.23
CA ARG A 277 40.83 18.62 -5.72
C ARG A 277 40.04 19.10 -4.52
N VAL A 278 40.73 19.47 -3.45
CA VAL A 278 40.10 20.04 -2.25
C VAL A 278 39.65 21.47 -2.55
N MET A 279 38.34 21.71 -2.48
CA MET A 279 37.72 23.01 -2.72
C MET A 279 37.50 23.80 -1.44
N ARG A 280 37.12 23.10 -0.36
CA ARG A 280 36.80 23.71 0.94
C ARG A 280 36.99 22.70 2.05
N LYS A 281 37.39 23.20 3.22
CA LYS A 281 37.38 22.49 4.50
C LYS A 281 36.35 23.14 5.42
N ASP A 282 35.48 22.33 6.03
CA ASP A 282 34.46 22.76 6.98
C ASP A 282 34.39 21.81 8.19
N LYS A 283 33.58 22.13 9.20
CA LYS A 283 33.41 21.28 10.40
C LYS A 283 32.95 19.84 10.11
N ASN A 284 32.40 19.60 8.91
CA ASN A 284 31.91 18.30 8.46
C ASN A 284 32.89 17.63 7.48
N GLY A 285 34.16 18.06 7.43
CA GLY A 285 35.22 17.47 6.63
C GLY A 285 35.61 18.27 5.37
N LEU A 286 36.04 17.57 4.31
CA LEU A 286 36.51 18.19 3.07
C LEU A 286 35.44 18.11 1.98
N ARG A 287 35.29 19.18 1.20
CA ARG A 287 34.58 19.18 -0.08
C ARG A 287 35.59 19.14 -1.20
N LEU A 288 35.45 18.16 -2.08
CA LEU A 288 36.33 17.95 -3.21
C LEU A 288 35.55 17.93 -4.53
N GLU A 289 36.22 18.31 -5.61
CA GLU A 289 35.69 18.19 -6.96
C GLU A 289 36.33 17.03 -7.73
N CYS A 290 35.50 16.35 -8.54
CA CYS A 290 35.92 15.30 -9.44
C CYS A 290 35.50 15.61 -10.88
N HIS A 291 36.48 15.66 -11.79
CA HIS A 291 36.26 15.95 -13.21
C HIS A 291 36.26 14.70 -14.11
N LYS A 292 36.62 13.52 -13.58
CA LYS A 292 36.61 12.26 -14.33
C LYS A 292 35.82 11.20 -13.57
N THR A 293 35.07 10.36 -14.27
CA THR A 293 34.35 9.24 -13.63
C THR A 293 35.32 8.34 -12.88
N ALA A 294 35.11 8.15 -11.57
CA ALA A 294 35.96 7.35 -10.70
C ALA A 294 35.16 6.32 -9.91
N TYR A 295 35.82 5.22 -9.53
CA TYR A 295 35.28 4.14 -8.71
C TYR A 295 36.20 3.95 -7.50
N ILE A 296 35.74 4.31 -6.32
CA ILE A 296 36.52 4.23 -5.07
C ILE A 296 35.98 3.07 -4.26
N ALA A 297 36.80 2.09 -3.90
CA ALA A 297 36.44 1.00 -3.01
C ALA A 297 36.90 1.22 -1.57
N THR A 298 36.32 0.50 -0.60
CA THR A 298 36.88 0.35 0.74
C THR A 298 38.37 -0.03 0.65
N GLY A 299 39.23 0.64 1.41
CA GLY A 299 40.67 0.41 1.42
C GLY A 299 41.45 1.02 0.25
N THR A 300 40.78 1.71 -0.68
CA THR A 300 41.45 2.41 -1.79
C THR A 300 42.54 3.33 -1.25
N LYS A 301 43.78 3.16 -1.74
CA LYS A 301 44.91 4.00 -1.35
C LYS A 301 44.80 5.36 -2.02
N LEU A 302 44.64 6.41 -1.21
CA LEU A 302 44.66 7.80 -1.63
C LEU A 302 46.03 8.39 -1.33
N LYS A 303 46.62 9.11 -2.28
CA LYS A 303 47.84 9.90 -2.08
C LYS A 303 47.48 11.38 -2.13
N LEU A 304 47.48 12.04 -0.99
CA LEU A 304 47.37 13.50 -0.92
C LEU A 304 48.69 14.09 -1.42
N LYS A 305 48.64 14.98 -2.41
CA LYS A 305 49.78 15.76 -2.91
C LYS A 305 49.57 17.22 -2.56
N ARG A 306 50.48 17.79 -1.77
CA ARG A 306 50.46 19.21 -1.41
C ARG A 306 50.79 20.07 -2.62
N GLN A 307 50.03 21.15 -2.82
CA GLN A 307 50.20 21.99 -4.01
C GLN A 307 51.54 22.74 -4.00
N GLU A 308 51.96 23.27 -2.85
CA GLU A 308 53.14 24.13 -2.71
C GLU A 308 54.45 23.33 -2.63
N SER A 309 54.53 22.32 -1.78
CA SER A 309 55.76 21.55 -1.53
C SER A 309 55.92 20.29 -2.38
N GLY A 310 54.83 19.80 -3.00
CA GLY A 310 54.81 18.52 -3.72
C GLY A 310 54.90 17.28 -2.83
N GLU A 311 54.96 17.45 -1.50
CA GLU A 311 54.96 16.39 -0.48
C GLU A 311 53.74 15.47 -0.65
N LYS A 312 53.94 14.18 -0.37
CA LYS A 312 52.90 13.15 -0.56
C LYS A 312 52.70 12.31 0.69
N ILE A 313 51.48 12.31 1.21
CA ILE A 313 51.06 11.41 2.29
C ILE A 313 50.00 10.45 1.78
N SER A 314 50.06 9.20 2.22
CA SER A 314 49.11 8.16 1.82
C SER A 314 48.11 7.87 2.93
N PHE A 315 46.85 7.77 2.55
CA PHE A 315 45.74 7.35 3.41
C PHE A 315 44.98 6.22 2.72
N ARG A 316 44.11 5.54 3.45
CA ARG A 316 43.17 4.57 2.89
C ARG A 316 41.75 5.06 3.10
N VAL A 317 40.89 4.74 2.15
CA VAL A 317 39.45 4.96 2.29
C VAL A 317 38.91 3.99 3.33
N GLY A 318 38.11 4.49 4.26
CA GLY A 318 37.42 3.71 5.28
C GLY A 318 36.34 2.81 4.70
N LYS A 319 35.54 2.19 5.58
CA LYS A 319 34.48 1.26 5.16
C LYS A 319 33.37 1.99 4.41
N LEU A 320 33.29 1.75 3.10
CA LEU A 320 32.14 2.16 2.29
C LEU A 320 31.00 1.15 2.45
N PRO A 321 29.73 1.60 2.37
CA PRO A 321 28.60 0.68 2.39
C PRO A 321 28.67 -0.27 1.19
N PRO A 322 28.42 -1.58 1.39
CA PRO A 322 28.39 -2.55 0.30
C PRO A 322 27.30 -2.17 -0.71
N ILE A 323 27.58 -2.38 -2.00
CA ILE A 323 26.52 -2.32 -3.01
C ILE A 323 25.88 -3.70 -3.05
N GLU A 324 24.56 -3.78 -2.81
CA GLU A 324 23.80 -4.98 -3.13
C GLU A 324 23.83 -5.24 -4.64
N GLU A 325 24.44 -6.35 -5.04
CA GLU A 325 24.37 -6.87 -6.39
C GLU A 325 23.04 -7.62 -6.56
N PRO A 326 22.07 -7.08 -7.32
CA PRO A 326 20.80 -7.76 -7.52
C PRO A 326 21.00 -9.02 -8.35
N ILE A 327 20.23 -10.07 -8.03
CA ILE A 327 20.11 -11.24 -8.88
C ILE A 327 19.34 -10.83 -10.13
N VAL A 328 19.91 -11.05 -11.30
CA VAL A 328 19.24 -10.79 -12.59
C VAL A 328 18.65 -12.10 -13.06
N LEU A 329 17.34 -12.11 -13.31
CA LEU A 329 16.58 -13.27 -13.79
C LEU A 329 15.94 -12.95 -15.14
N ASN A 330 16.03 -13.91 -16.05
CA ASN A 330 15.42 -13.94 -17.37
C ASN A 330 14.43 -15.09 -17.45
N GLU A 331 13.57 -15.04 -18.47
CA GLU A 331 12.68 -16.15 -18.78
C GLU A 331 13.49 -17.42 -19.14
N GLY A 332 13.10 -18.56 -18.59
CA GLY A 332 13.82 -19.83 -18.68
C GLY A 332 14.89 -20.04 -17.60
N ASP A 333 15.27 -19.00 -16.84
CA ASP A 333 16.25 -19.15 -15.76
C ASP A 333 15.71 -20.04 -14.64
N THR A 334 16.63 -20.71 -13.94
CA THR A 334 16.33 -21.45 -12.72
C THR A 334 16.76 -20.64 -11.49
N LEU A 335 15.85 -20.50 -10.52
CA LEU A 335 16.08 -19.89 -9.21
C LEU A 335 15.82 -20.91 -8.11
N ILE A 336 16.75 -21.04 -7.17
CA ILE A 336 16.55 -21.83 -5.95
C ILE A 336 16.10 -20.89 -4.82
N LEU A 337 14.98 -21.21 -4.18
CA LEU A 337 14.53 -20.53 -2.96
C LEU A 337 14.85 -21.39 -1.74
N HIS A 338 15.80 -20.95 -0.91
CA HIS A 338 16.21 -21.67 0.29
C HIS A 338 15.32 -21.38 1.50
N ARG A 339 15.13 -22.38 2.34
CA ARG A 339 14.42 -22.28 3.62
C ARG A 339 15.29 -21.66 4.70
N ASP A 340 16.59 -21.95 4.71
CA ASP A 340 17.52 -21.36 5.65
C ASP A 340 17.84 -19.90 5.31
N SER A 341 18.60 -19.21 6.17
CA SER A 341 18.93 -17.79 5.95
C SER A 341 20.12 -17.58 4.99
N THR A 342 20.32 -18.49 4.03
CA THR A 342 21.41 -18.40 3.05
C THR A 342 21.33 -17.07 2.27
N PRO A 343 22.41 -16.27 2.25
CA PRO A 343 22.44 -15.03 1.47
C PRO A 343 22.32 -15.33 -0.02
N GLY A 344 21.45 -14.61 -0.73
CA GLY A 344 21.24 -14.85 -2.14
C GLY A 344 22.40 -14.39 -3.03
N GLU A 345 22.65 -15.14 -4.09
CA GLU A 345 23.71 -14.91 -5.07
C GLU A 345 23.21 -15.07 -6.51
N PRO A 346 23.79 -14.34 -7.49
CA PRO A 346 23.53 -14.57 -8.91
C PRO A 346 23.94 -15.97 -9.37
N ALA A 347 23.42 -16.39 -10.52
CA ALA A 347 23.86 -17.62 -11.18
C ALA A 347 25.35 -17.53 -11.55
N VAL A 348 26.06 -18.66 -11.44
CA VAL A 348 27.44 -18.80 -11.91
C VAL A 348 27.41 -19.36 -13.31
N VAL A 349 28.00 -18.63 -14.25
CA VAL A 349 28.12 -19.05 -15.65
C VAL A 349 29.57 -19.41 -15.97
N ASP A 350 29.77 -20.38 -16.86
CA ASP A 350 31.08 -20.70 -17.40
C ASP A 350 31.51 -19.73 -18.52
N ALA A 351 32.65 -20.01 -19.15
CA ALA A 351 33.20 -19.18 -20.22
C ALA A 351 32.31 -19.13 -21.47
N ASP A 352 31.49 -20.15 -21.70
CA ASP A 352 30.56 -20.27 -22.81
C ASP A 352 29.18 -19.66 -22.49
N GLY A 353 29.01 -19.17 -21.25
CA GLY A 353 27.78 -18.56 -20.77
C GLY A 353 26.72 -19.56 -20.28
N LEU A 354 27.08 -20.84 -20.14
CA LEU A 354 26.18 -21.86 -19.59
C LEU A 354 26.15 -21.77 -18.06
N VAL A 355 24.95 -21.92 -17.49
CA VAL A 355 24.75 -21.87 -16.04
C VAL A 355 25.30 -23.14 -15.40
N VAL A 356 26.36 -23.00 -14.61
CA VAL A 356 26.98 -24.09 -13.84
C VAL A 356 26.34 -24.21 -12.46
N LYS A 357 25.95 -23.08 -11.87
CA LYS A 357 25.21 -23.03 -10.61
C LYS A 357 24.04 -22.05 -10.76
N PRO A 358 22.79 -22.46 -10.49
CA PRO A 358 21.64 -21.56 -10.59
C PRO A 358 21.75 -20.43 -9.57
N ALA A 359 21.03 -19.34 -9.85
CA ALA A 359 20.86 -18.27 -8.87
C ALA A 359 20.08 -18.80 -7.68
N HIS A 360 20.33 -18.25 -6.49
CA HIS A 360 19.62 -18.67 -5.28
C HIS A 360 19.37 -17.51 -4.33
N ILE A 361 18.35 -17.63 -3.50
CA ILE A 361 18.03 -16.68 -2.43
C ILE A 361 17.19 -17.37 -1.36
N SER A 362 17.24 -16.91 -0.12
CA SER A 362 16.39 -17.43 0.95
C SER A 362 15.00 -16.81 0.99
N CYS A 363 14.05 -17.46 1.66
CA CYS A 363 12.79 -16.88 2.12
C CYS A 363 12.88 -16.57 3.62
N ARG A 364 12.43 -15.39 4.04
CA ARG A 364 12.45 -15.01 5.47
C ARG A 364 11.44 -15.77 6.33
N GLN A 365 10.43 -16.39 5.73
CA GLN A 365 9.38 -17.13 6.41
C GLN A 365 9.47 -18.61 6.05
N PRO A 366 10.38 -19.38 6.70
CA PRO A 366 10.67 -20.76 6.34
C PRO A 366 9.47 -21.71 6.48
N GLU A 367 8.46 -21.34 7.26
CA GLU A 367 7.25 -22.13 7.44
C GLU A 367 6.41 -22.22 6.16
N VAL A 368 6.64 -21.34 5.18
CA VAL A 368 5.91 -21.37 3.91
C VAL A 368 6.12 -22.66 3.14
N PHE A 369 7.31 -23.27 3.25
CA PHE A 369 7.71 -24.47 2.48
C PHE A 369 6.77 -25.65 2.73
N CYS A 370 6.16 -25.73 3.91
CA CYS A 370 5.19 -26.78 4.26
C CYS A 370 3.84 -26.67 3.52
N PHE A 371 3.61 -25.59 2.77
CA PHE A 371 2.32 -25.31 2.11
C PHE A 371 2.40 -25.22 0.59
N ILE A 372 3.59 -25.39 0.00
CA ILE A 372 3.81 -25.23 -1.43
C ILE A 372 3.85 -26.59 -2.12
N ALA A 373 3.22 -26.67 -3.29
CA ALA A 373 3.27 -27.85 -4.15
C ALA A 373 4.00 -27.57 -5.46
N ALA A 374 4.60 -28.62 -6.05
CA ALA A 374 5.14 -28.54 -7.40
C ALA A 374 4.01 -28.25 -8.42
N GLY A 375 4.35 -27.48 -9.46
CA GLY A 375 3.41 -26.99 -10.47
C GLY A 375 2.69 -25.69 -10.08
N GLU A 376 2.85 -25.18 -8.87
CA GLU A 376 2.21 -23.93 -8.44
C GLU A 376 2.96 -22.68 -8.96
N PRO A 377 2.23 -21.60 -9.29
CA PRO A 377 2.84 -20.33 -9.67
C PRO A 377 3.42 -19.61 -8.44
N ILE A 378 4.55 -18.94 -8.66
CA ILE A 378 5.19 -18.04 -7.69
C ILE A 378 5.42 -16.68 -8.34
N HIS A 379 5.06 -15.61 -7.63
CA HIS A 379 5.33 -14.24 -8.04
C HIS A 379 6.37 -13.60 -7.11
N LEU A 380 7.36 -12.93 -7.67
CA LEU A 380 8.46 -12.29 -6.95
C LEU A 380 8.50 -10.78 -7.26
N ASN A 381 8.95 -10.00 -6.29
CA ASN A 381 9.15 -8.55 -6.42
C ASN A 381 7.87 -7.79 -6.84
N ASP A 382 6.76 -8.10 -6.16
CA ASP A 382 5.43 -7.53 -6.39
C ASP A 382 4.91 -7.85 -7.81
N GLY A 383 5.03 -9.11 -8.24
CA GLY A 383 4.55 -9.58 -9.56
C GLY A 383 5.39 -9.12 -10.75
N LYS A 384 6.62 -8.62 -10.55
CA LYS A 384 7.52 -8.21 -11.65
C LYS A 384 8.30 -9.36 -12.27
N ILE A 385 8.31 -10.49 -11.58
CA ILE A 385 8.97 -11.73 -11.96
C ILE A 385 7.97 -12.83 -11.61
N GLU A 386 7.71 -13.72 -12.55
CA GLU A 386 6.81 -14.86 -12.36
C GLU A 386 7.58 -16.14 -12.65
N GLY A 387 7.20 -17.22 -11.98
CA GLY A 387 7.77 -18.53 -12.19
C GLY A 387 6.82 -19.64 -11.76
N ILE A 388 7.26 -20.87 -12.00
CA ILE A 388 6.56 -22.09 -11.61
C ILE A 388 7.50 -22.90 -10.72
N VAL A 389 6.97 -23.37 -9.59
CA VAL A 389 7.69 -24.30 -8.70
C VAL A 389 7.82 -25.65 -9.40
N LYS A 390 9.03 -26.05 -9.75
CA LYS A 390 9.30 -27.33 -10.45
C LYS A 390 9.45 -28.50 -9.48
N SER A 391 10.10 -28.28 -8.36
CA SER A 391 10.23 -29.27 -7.29
C SER A 391 10.21 -28.60 -5.91
N VAL A 392 9.82 -29.38 -4.91
CA VAL A 392 9.73 -28.98 -3.51
C VAL A 392 10.51 -30.00 -2.68
N SER A 393 11.39 -29.53 -1.82
CA SER A 393 12.03 -30.32 -0.76
C SER A 393 11.84 -29.63 0.60
N ASP A 394 12.28 -30.27 1.68
CA ASP A 394 12.24 -29.69 3.02
C ASP A 394 13.20 -28.49 3.19
N GLU A 395 14.17 -28.34 2.29
CA GLU A 395 15.24 -27.34 2.36
C GLU A 395 15.12 -26.24 1.29
N GLU A 396 14.58 -26.57 0.12
CA GLU A 396 14.57 -25.66 -1.03
C GLU A 396 13.36 -25.85 -1.97
N LEU A 397 13.01 -24.78 -2.69
CA LEU A 397 12.11 -24.82 -3.84
C LEU A 397 12.92 -24.55 -5.11
N LEU A 398 12.76 -25.39 -6.13
CA LEU A 398 13.29 -25.14 -7.45
C LEU A 398 12.25 -24.39 -8.28
N ILE A 399 12.60 -23.23 -8.81
CA ILE A 399 11.68 -22.35 -9.55
C ILE A 399 12.22 -22.14 -10.96
N GLU A 400 11.39 -22.36 -11.97
CA GLU A 400 11.65 -21.91 -13.34
C GLU A 400 10.97 -20.57 -13.55
N ILE A 401 11.73 -19.58 -14.04
CA ILE A 401 11.22 -18.25 -14.32
C ILE A 401 10.46 -18.26 -15.64
N THR A 402 9.17 -17.93 -15.60
CA THR A 402 8.28 -17.89 -16.77
C THR A 402 8.03 -16.47 -17.26
N HIS A 403 8.31 -15.46 -16.46
CA HIS A 403 8.20 -14.06 -16.88
C HIS A 403 9.25 -13.17 -16.22
N ALA A 404 9.95 -12.40 -17.06
CA ALA A 404 10.85 -11.33 -16.66
C ALA A 404 10.93 -10.26 -17.75
N LYS A 405 11.54 -9.10 -17.45
CA LYS A 405 11.83 -8.10 -18.49
C LYS A 405 12.81 -8.67 -19.50
N SER A 406 12.67 -8.27 -20.77
CA SER A 406 13.62 -8.63 -21.84
C SER A 406 15.07 -8.22 -21.57
N SER A 407 15.28 -7.19 -20.74
CA SER A 407 16.62 -6.76 -20.28
C SER A 407 17.11 -7.47 -19.01
N GLY A 408 16.41 -8.51 -18.57
CA GLY A 408 16.53 -9.12 -17.24
C GLY A 408 15.82 -8.33 -16.15
N SER A 409 15.11 -9.05 -15.28
CA SER A 409 14.48 -8.51 -14.07
C SER A 409 15.40 -8.62 -12.87
N ARG A 410 15.48 -7.55 -12.06
CA ARG A 410 16.36 -7.50 -10.87
C ARG A 410 15.60 -7.90 -9.61
N LEU A 411 15.96 -9.03 -9.02
CA LEU A 411 15.55 -9.46 -7.69
C LEU A 411 16.55 -8.94 -6.64
N ARG A 412 16.01 -8.45 -5.52
CA ARG A 412 16.79 -7.95 -4.38
C ARG A 412 16.34 -8.65 -3.11
N GLY A 413 17.04 -8.39 -2.00
CA GLY A 413 16.52 -8.73 -0.69
C GLY A 413 15.27 -7.92 -0.32
N ASP A 414 14.53 -8.41 0.66
CA ASP A 414 13.30 -7.80 1.19
C ASP A 414 12.18 -7.61 0.16
N LYS A 415 12.19 -8.38 -0.94
CA LYS A 415 11.16 -8.33 -1.99
C LYS A 415 10.03 -9.30 -1.70
N GLY A 416 8.79 -8.87 -1.97
CA GLY A 416 7.60 -9.68 -1.76
C GLY A 416 7.63 -10.97 -2.57
N ILE A 417 7.17 -12.05 -1.95
CA ILE A 417 6.93 -13.36 -2.55
C ILE A 417 5.45 -13.67 -2.40
N ASN A 418 4.81 -14.17 -3.46
CA ASN A 418 3.42 -14.58 -3.42
C ASN A 418 3.28 -15.96 -4.08
N PHE A 419 2.41 -16.79 -3.51
CA PHE A 419 2.02 -18.08 -4.09
C PHE A 419 0.50 -18.09 -4.25
N PRO A 420 -0.03 -17.60 -5.39
CA PRO A 420 -1.46 -17.33 -5.54
C PRO A 420 -2.38 -18.55 -5.37
N LYS A 421 -1.87 -19.76 -5.66
CA LYS A 421 -2.64 -21.01 -5.56
C LYS A 421 -2.51 -21.71 -4.21
N SER A 422 -1.45 -21.46 -3.45
CA SER A 422 -1.12 -22.28 -2.29
C SER A 422 -2.03 -22.01 -1.09
N ASP A 423 -2.34 -23.07 -0.34
CA ASP A 423 -3.04 -22.92 0.93
C ASP A 423 -2.11 -22.50 2.09
N ILE A 424 -1.54 -21.30 2.03
CA ILE A 424 -0.63 -20.82 3.09
C ILE A 424 -1.41 -20.63 4.39
N ARG A 425 -1.10 -21.43 5.42
CA ARG A 425 -1.77 -21.45 6.74
C ARG A 425 -0.94 -20.80 7.85
N LEU A 426 -0.16 -19.78 7.52
CA LEU A 426 0.52 -18.96 8.52
C LEU A 426 -0.47 -18.30 9.49
N ARG A 427 -0.05 -17.94 10.69
CA ARG A 427 -0.89 -17.17 11.63
C ARG A 427 -1.09 -15.76 11.08
N GLY A 428 -2.32 -15.23 11.15
CA GLY A 428 -2.62 -13.86 10.71
C GLY A 428 -1.92 -12.78 11.53
N LEU A 429 -1.70 -13.04 12.82
CA LEU A 429 -0.96 -12.17 13.73
C LEU A 429 0.37 -12.82 14.10
N THR A 430 1.48 -12.16 13.79
CA THR A 430 2.84 -12.63 14.15
C THR A 430 3.21 -12.22 15.58
N GLU A 431 4.27 -12.79 16.15
CA GLU A 431 4.77 -12.36 17.47
C GLU A 431 5.28 -10.92 17.46
N THR A 432 5.91 -10.50 16.35
CA THR A 432 6.29 -9.10 16.14
C THR A 432 5.08 -8.18 16.11
N ASP A 433 3.98 -8.60 15.46
CA ASP A 433 2.74 -7.83 15.46
C ASP A 433 2.17 -7.69 16.88
N LYS A 434 2.16 -8.76 17.69
CA LYS A 434 1.72 -8.68 19.10
C LYS A 434 2.57 -7.71 19.92
N THR A 435 3.90 -7.74 19.75
CA THR A 435 4.80 -6.80 20.43
C THR A 435 4.57 -5.36 19.99
N ASN A 436 4.19 -5.14 18.73
CA ASN A 436 3.86 -3.82 18.22
C ASN A 436 2.47 -3.36 18.66
N LEU A 437 1.51 -4.26 18.86
CA LEU A 437 0.15 -3.94 19.28
C LEU A 437 0.08 -3.20 20.60
N GLU A 438 0.94 -3.53 21.56
CA GLU A 438 1.04 -2.79 22.83
C GLU A 438 1.31 -1.30 22.60
N PHE A 439 2.24 -0.98 21.69
CA PHE A 439 2.58 0.40 21.34
C PHE A 439 1.44 1.06 20.55
N ILE A 440 0.89 0.34 19.56
CA ILE A 440 -0.20 0.84 18.72
C ILE A 440 -1.44 1.17 19.55
N ALA A 441 -1.80 0.31 20.51
CA ALA A 441 -2.95 0.48 21.39
C ALA A 441 -2.90 1.76 22.22
N GLN A 442 -1.70 2.27 22.52
CA GLN A 442 -1.50 3.47 23.33
C GLN A 442 -1.42 4.76 22.49
N HIS A 443 -1.03 4.65 21.22
CA HIS A 443 -0.62 5.82 20.42
C HIS A 443 -1.40 6.02 19.11
N ALA A 444 -2.06 5.00 18.59
CA ALA A 444 -2.78 5.08 17.32
C ALA A 444 -4.28 5.28 17.52
N ASP A 445 -4.93 5.88 16.52
CA ASP A 445 -6.39 5.94 16.42
C ASP A 445 -6.97 4.71 15.70
N ALA A 446 -6.18 4.09 14.82
CA ALA A 446 -6.56 2.91 14.07
C ALA A 446 -5.39 1.94 13.88
N VAL A 447 -5.69 0.64 13.82
CA VAL A 447 -4.74 -0.42 13.48
C VAL A 447 -5.15 -1.14 12.19
N GLY A 448 -4.24 -1.22 11.23
CA GLY A 448 -4.41 -2.02 10.02
C GLY A 448 -3.93 -3.45 10.22
N LEU A 449 -4.76 -4.44 9.86
CA LEU A 449 -4.40 -5.86 9.90
C LEU A 449 -4.09 -6.36 8.49
N SER A 450 -2.81 -6.63 8.23
CA SER A 450 -2.35 -7.12 6.92
C SER A 450 -2.56 -8.63 6.74
N PHE A 451 -2.75 -9.05 5.49
CA PHE A 451 -2.89 -10.44 5.01
C PHE A 451 -3.96 -11.26 5.75
N VAL A 452 -5.08 -10.59 6.05
CA VAL A 452 -6.28 -11.27 6.52
C VAL A 452 -6.69 -12.31 5.49
N ARG A 453 -7.06 -13.50 5.96
CA ARG A 453 -7.52 -14.61 5.10
C ARG A 453 -8.85 -15.19 5.57
N LYS A 454 -9.10 -15.19 6.88
CA LYS A 454 -10.31 -15.78 7.49
C LYS A 454 -10.80 -14.99 8.72
N PRO A 455 -12.07 -15.14 9.11
CA PRO A 455 -12.64 -14.45 10.28
C PRO A 455 -11.83 -14.62 11.57
N LYS A 456 -11.23 -15.79 11.75
CA LYS A 456 -10.37 -16.09 12.92
C LYS A 456 -9.16 -15.17 13.04
N ASP A 457 -8.63 -14.62 11.95
CA ASP A 457 -7.49 -13.69 11.99
C ASP A 457 -7.91 -12.36 12.64
N ILE A 458 -9.10 -11.86 12.29
CA ILE A 458 -9.68 -10.63 12.88
C ILE A 458 -10.03 -10.86 14.34
N ILE A 459 -10.62 -12.00 14.66
CA ILE A 459 -10.96 -12.37 16.05
C ILE A 459 -9.69 -12.45 16.89
N ALA A 460 -8.61 -13.04 16.37
CA ALA A 460 -7.33 -13.09 17.10
C ALA A 460 -6.78 -11.71 17.41
N LEU A 461 -6.86 -10.75 16.48
CA LEU A 461 -6.51 -9.34 16.74
C LEU A 461 -7.41 -8.75 17.84
N GLN A 462 -8.73 -8.94 17.75
CA GLN A 462 -9.68 -8.40 18.73
C GLN A 462 -9.43 -8.96 20.14
N GLU A 463 -9.15 -10.26 20.26
CA GLU A 463 -8.80 -10.89 21.53
C GLU A 463 -7.46 -10.37 22.09
N GLU A 464 -6.45 -10.20 21.24
CA GLU A 464 -5.16 -9.62 21.66
C GLU A 464 -5.33 -8.18 22.17
N LEU A 465 -6.16 -7.38 21.50
CA LEU A 465 -6.45 -6.00 21.88
C LEU A 465 -7.15 -5.87 23.24
N LYS A 466 -7.81 -6.92 23.75
CA LYS A 466 -8.41 -6.89 25.10
C LYS A 466 -7.38 -6.76 26.22
N LYS A 467 -6.11 -7.06 25.94
CA LYS A 467 -5.00 -6.93 26.90
C LYS A 467 -4.60 -5.47 27.14
N TYR A 468 -5.06 -4.54 26.31
CA TYR A 468 -4.67 -3.14 26.32
C TYR A 468 -5.90 -2.23 26.48
N PRO A 469 -5.74 -0.98 26.96
CA PRO A 469 -6.83 0.00 27.07
C PRO A 469 -7.25 0.58 25.70
N ALA A 470 -7.36 -0.27 24.67
CA ALA A 470 -7.54 0.11 23.27
C ALA A 470 -8.99 0.35 22.88
N HIS A 471 -9.94 0.60 23.80
CA HIS A 471 -11.39 0.59 23.54
C HIS A 471 -11.87 1.49 22.37
N ARG A 472 -11.16 2.59 22.04
CA ARG A 472 -11.48 3.47 20.89
C ARG A 472 -10.61 3.23 19.65
N LEU A 473 -9.65 2.29 19.71
CA LEU A 473 -8.80 1.95 18.59
C LEU A 473 -9.64 1.26 17.52
N SER A 474 -9.72 1.88 16.35
CA SER A 474 -10.40 1.33 15.19
C SER A 474 -9.63 0.16 14.60
N ILE A 475 -10.31 -0.89 14.15
CA ILE A 475 -9.67 -1.99 13.42
C ILE A 475 -9.96 -1.88 11.92
N ILE A 476 -8.91 -2.03 11.10
CA ILE A 476 -9.00 -1.97 9.64
C ILE A 476 -8.39 -3.24 9.03
N PRO A 477 -9.16 -4.33 8.89
CA PRO A 477 -8.75 -5.50 8.11
C PRO A 477 -8.44 -5.11 6.66
N LYS A 478 -7.31 -5.61 6.14
CA LYS A 478 -6.88 -5.38 4.77
C LYS A 478 -7.23 -6.57 3.89
N VAL A 479 -7.96 -6.31 2.81
CA VAL A 479 -8.26 -7.30 1.77
C VAL A 479 -7.10 -7.28 0.77
N GLU A 480 -6.20 -8.24 0.93
CA GLU A 480 -4.94 -8.37 0.16
C GLU A 480 -4.84 -9.67 -0.63
N THR A 481 -5.76 -10.62 -0.41
CA THR A 481 -5.71 -11.95 -1.00
C THR A 481 -7.06 -12.36 -1.56
N VAL A 482 -7.06 -13.26 -2.55
CA VAL A 482 -8.29 -13.85 -3.10
C VAL A 482 -9.07 -14.60 -2.01
N LYS A 483 -8.39 -15.21 -1.05
CA LYS A 483 -9.05 -15.88 0.08
C LYS A 483 -9.81 -14.92 0.97
N ALA A 484 -9.25 -13.75 1.28
CA ALA A 484 -9.98 -12.73 2.01
C ALA A 484 -11.22 -12.26 1.24
N PHE A 485 -11.08 -12.04 -0.07
CA PHE A 485 -12.21 -11.67 -0.91
C PHE A 485 -13.32 -12.74 -0.91
N ASN A 486 -12.97 -14.02 -1.12
CA ASN A 486 -13.95 -15.12 -1.08
C ASN A 486 -14.62 -15.27 0.30
N ALA A 487 -13.92 -14.90 1.37
CA ALA A 487 -14.44 -14.91 2.74
C ALA A 487 -15.09 -13.58 3.16
N LEU A 488 -15.19 -12.59 2.27
CA LEU A 488 -15.48 -11.19 2.61
C LEU A 488 -16.75 -11.03 3.44
N PRO A 489 -17.92 -11.62 3.11
CA PRO A 489 -19.11 -11.52 3.95
C PRO A 489 -18.88 -11.88 5.43
N ARG A 490 -18.18 -12.99 5.67
CA ARG A 490 -17.86 -13.46 7.03
C ARG A 490 -16.77 -12.61 7.68
N LEU A 491 -15.83 -12.08 6.90
CA LEU A 491 -14.83 -11.12 7.41
C LEU A 491 -15.53 -9.85 7.90
N LEU A 492 -16.46 -9.28 7.14
CA LEU A 492 -17.19 -8.08 7.53
C LEU A 492 -17.98 -8.30 8.83
N LEU A 493 -18.68 -9.44 8.96
CA LEU A 493 -19.36 -9.80 10.22
C LEU A 493 -18.38 -9.89 11.40
N ALA A 494 -17.21 -10.49 11.20
CA ALA A 494 -16.17 -10.56 12.24
C ALA A 494 -15.59 -9.17 12.59
N THR A 495 -15.37 -8.31 11.59
CA THR A 495 -14.97 -6.91 11.77
C THR A 495 -15.98 -6.16 12.64
N MET A 496 -17.27 -6.34 12.38
CA MET A 496 -18.37 -5.68 13.10
C MET A 496 -18.56 -6.14 14.55
N ARG A 497 -17.81 -7.13 15.04
CA ARG A 497 -17.77 -7.50 16.48
C ARG A 497 -17.16 -6.42 17.37
N ARG A 498 -16.50 -5.42 16.77
CA ARG A 498 -15.84 -4.32 17.47
C ARG A 498 -16.17 -2.99 16.79
N TYR A 499 -16.31 -1.94 17.59
CA TYR A 499 -16.52 -0.56 17.15
C TYR A 499 -15.43 0.36 17.72
N PRO A 500 -14.93 1.36 16.96
CA PRO A 500 -15.15 1.58 15.53
C PRO A 500 -14.38 0.59 14.64
N ALA A 501 -14.76 0.48 13.37
CA ALA A 501 -14.11 -0.42 12.41
C ALA A 501 -14.35 -0.01 10.96
N GLY A 502 -13.43 -0.41 10.08
CA GLY A 502 -13.50 -0.18 8.64
C GLY A 502 -12.74 -1.27 7.86
N VAL A 503 -12.58 -1.08 6.56
CA VAL A 503 -11.89 -2.04 5.66
C VAL A 503 -10.94 -1.31 4.74
N MET A 504 -9.82 -1.92 4.38
CA MET A 504 -8.92 -1.38 3.37
C MET A 504 -8.78 -2.34 2.18
N ILE A 505 -8.98 -1.82 0.97
CA ILE A 505 -8.68 -2.52 -0.28
C ILE A 505 -7.22 -2.27 -0.61
N ALA A 506 -6.35 -3.22 -0.30
CA ALA A 506 -4.90 -3.10 -0.53
C ALA A 506 -4.53 -3.71 -1.88
N ARG A 507 -4.75 -2.90 -2.93
CA ARG A 507 -4.71 -3.32 -4.34
C ARG A 507 -3.36 -3.83 -4.81
N GLY A 508 -2.26 -3.33 -4.24
CA GLY A 508 -0.90 -3.73 -4.63
C GLY A 508 -0.67 -5.22 -4.45
N ASP A 509 -0.95 -5.76 -3.26
CA ASP A 509 -0.84 -7.19 -2.99
C ASP A 509 -2.01 -7.98 -3.61
N LEU A 510 -3.24 -7.42 -3.59
CA LEU A 510 -4.41 -8.08 -4.17
C LEU A 510 -4.27 -8.33 -5.68
N ALA A 511 -3.73 -7.39 -6.44
CA ALA A 511 -3.53 -7.52 -7.89
C ALA A 511 -2.54 -8.64 -8.23
N VAL A 512 -1.50 -8.81 -7.40
CA VAL A 512 -0.51 -9.89 -7.56
C VAL A 512 -1.15 -11.26 -7.32
N GLU A 513 -2.19 -11.33 -6.48
CA GLU A 513 -2.90 -12.57 -6.14
C GLU A 513 -4.05 -12.91 -7.11
N CYS A 514 -4.85 -11.92 -7.52
CA CYS A 514 -6.04 -12.15 -8.35
C CYS A 514 -5.82 -11.99 -9.85
N GLY A 515 -4.65 -11.50 -10.26
CA GLY A 515 -4.37 -11.08 -11.63
C GLY A 515 -4.84 -9.65 -11.92
N TRP A 516 -4.25 -9.05 -12.94
CA TRP A 516 -4.51 -7.64 -13.29
C TRP A 516 -5.92 -7.43 -13.85
N GLU A 517 -6.48 -8.43 -14.51
CA GLU A 517 -7.79 -8.40 -15.17
C GLU A 517 -8.93 -8.37 -14.15
N ARG A 518 -8.82 -9.18 -13.10
CA ARG A 518 -9.88 -9.34 -12.08
C ARG A 518 -9.87 -8.24 -11.02
N LEU A 519 -8.80 -7.47 -10.91
CA LEU A 519 -8.67 -6.43 -9.88
C LEU A 519 -9.82 -5.42 -9.95
N ALA A 520 -10.22 -4.99 -11.15
CA ALA A 520 -11.26 -3.99 -11.34
C ALA A 520 -12.63 -4.49 -10.84
N GLU A 521 -12.99 -5.74 -11.15
CA GLU A 521 -14.22 -6.40 -10.70
C GLU A 521 -14.23 -6.57 -9.18
N ILE A 522 -13.19 -7.21 -8.64
CA ILE A 522 -13.08 -7.52 -7.21
C ILE A 522 -13.14 -6.26 -6.36
N GLN A 523 -12.49 -5.17 -6.80
CA GLN A 523 -12.54 -3.89 -6.10
C GLN A 523 -13.97 -3.35 -5.98
N GLU A 524 -14.75 -3.37 -7.07
CA GLU A 524 -16.13 -2.90 -7.05
C GLU A 524 -17.01 -3.74 -6.11
N GLU A 525 -16.85 -5.07 -6.14
CA GLU A 525 -17.57 -5.96 -5.23
C GLU A 525 -17.23 -5.68 -3.75
N ILE A 526 -15.97 -5.41 -3.43
CA ILE A 526 -15.57 -5.04 -2.07
C ILE A 526 -16.23 -3.72 -1.66
N LEU A 527 -16.25 -2.71 -2.54
CA LEU A 527 -16.89 -1.42 -2.27
C LEU A 527 -18.38 -1.59 -2.00
N TRP A 528 -19.09 -2.36 -2.82
CA TRP A 528 -20.53 -2.56 -2.65
C TRP A 528 -20.86 -3.32 -1.37
N MET A 529 -20.10 -4.37 -1.03
CA MET A 529 -20.29 -5.10 0.22
C MET A 529 -19.97 -4.24 1.45
N CYS A 530 -18.93 -3.40 1.40
CA CYS A 530 -18.64 -2.46 2.48
C CYS A 530 -19.73 -1.40 2.63
N GLU A 531 -20.28 -0.89 1.52
CA GLU A 531 -21.41 0.05 1.53
C GLU A 531 -22.67 -0.59 2.12
N ALA A 532 -22.95 -1.87 1.79
CA ALA A 532 -24.03 -2.63 2.40
C ALA A 532 -23.81 -2.92 3.90
N ALA A 533 -22.58 -3.22 4.29
CA ALA A 533 -22.18 -3.34 5.70
C ALA A 533 -22.06 -2.00 6.42
N GLN A 534 -22.25 -0.88 5.71
CA GLN A 534 -22.07 0.49 6.20
C GLN A 534 -20.73 0.67 6.93
N LEU A 535 -19.69 -0.04 6.48
CA LEU A 535 -18.33 0.05 6.98
C LEU A 535 -17.53 1.02 6.10
N PRO A 536 -16.79 1.97 6.69
CA PRO A 536 -15.89 2.83 5.93
C PRO A 536 -14.86 2.01 5.17
N VAL A 537 -14.65 2.35 3.90
CA VAL A 537 -13.69 1.65 3.03
C VAL A 537 -12.57 2.58 2.58
N ILE A 538 -11.33 2.11 2.70
CA ILE A 538 -10.13 2.80 2.25
C ILE A 538 -9.67 2.20 0.92
N TRP A 539 -9.58 3.02 -0.11
CA TRP A 539 -9.00 2.70 -1.41
C TRP A 539 -7.49 2.90 -1.35
N ALA A 540 -6.73 1.81 -1.27
CA ALA A 540 -5.31 1.88 -1.01
C ALA A 540 -4.43 1.41 -2.17
N THR A 541 -3.23 2.00 -2.18
CA THR A 541 -2.08 1.71 -3.06
C THR A 541 -2.25 2.17 -4.50
N GLN A 542 -1.14 2.59 -5.10
CA GLN A 542 -0.99 2.96 -6.52
C GLN A 542 -1.82 4.15 -7.04
N VAL A 543 -2.62 4.82 -6.21
CA VAL A 543 -3.26 6.09 -6.58
C VAL A 543 -2.19 7.17 -6.71
N LEU A 544 -2.08 7.82 -7.87
CA LEU A 544 -1.09 8.87 -8.14
C LEU A 544 0.36 8.47 -7.79
N GLU A 545 0.73 7.21 -8.02
CA GLU A 545 2.04 6.63 -7.66
C GLU A 545 3.21 7.31 -8.39
N ARG A 546 3.06 7.55 -9.70
CA ARG A 546 4.03 8.22 -10.55
C ARG A 546 4.10 9.70 -10.22
N GLU A 547 2.98 10.34 -9.89
CA GLU A 547 2.99 11.73 -9.41
C GLU A 547 3.83 11.81 -8.13
N THR A 548 3.51 10.97 -7.15
CA THR A 548 4.22 10.89 -5.87
C THR A 548 5.73 10.64 -6.03
N LYS A 549 6.12 9.76 -6.98
CA LYS A 549 7.52 9.37 -7.22
C LYS A 549 8.31 10.28 -8.17
N LYS A 550 7.66 10.84 -9.20
CA LYS A 550 8.30 11.52 -10.34
C LYS A 550 7.77 12.93 -10.61
N GLY A 551 6.75 13.39 -9.88
CA GLY A 551 6.16 14.73 -10.01
C GLY A 551 5.38 14.95 -11.31
N ARG A 552 4.96 13.86 -11.97
CA ARG A 552 4.03 13.95 -13.11
C ARG A 552 3.13 12.71 -13.17
N PRO A 553 1.79 12.85 -13.19
CA PRO A 553 0.89 11.72 -13.26
C PRO A 553 0.81 11.20 -14.70
N SER A 554 0.38 9.96 -14.85
CA SER A 554 -0.10 9.40 -16.11
C SER A 554 -1.62 9.58 -16.24
N ARG A 555 -2.15 9.46 -17.47
CA ARG A 555 -3.60 9.56 -17.71
C ARG A 555 -4.41 8.52 -16.91
N PRO A 556 -4.02 7.23 -16.85
CA PRO A 556 -4.75 6.25 -16.04
C PRO A 556 -4.80 6.59 -14.54
N GLU A 557 -3.75 7.20 -13.98
CA GLU A 557 -3.74 7.59 -12.57
C GLU A 557 -4.72 8.71 -12.25
N ILE A 558 -5.00 9.60 -13.20
CA ILE A 558 -6.04 10.63 -13.03
C ILE A 558 -7.43 10.00 -13.00
N THR A 559 -7.68 9.05 -13.91
CA THR A 559 -8.95 8.29 -13.91
C THR A 559 -9.10 7.46 -12.63
N ASP A 560 -8.04 6.81 -12.17
CA ASP A 560 -8.04 6.05 -10.91
C ASP A 560 -8.31 6.95 -9.70
N ALA A 561 -7.64 8.11 -9.62
CA ALA A 561 -7.90 9.10 -8.57
C ALA A 561 -9.35 9.63 -8.62
N ALA A 562 -9.91 9.86 -9.81
CA ALA A 562 -11.31 10.27 -9.94
C ALA A 562 -12.30 9.15 -9.53
N MET A 563 -12.00 7.89 -9.85
CA MET A 563 -12.83 6.75 -9.44
C MET A 563 -12.72 6.44 -7.95
N SER A 564 -11.57 6.75 -7.32
CA SER A 564 -11.32 6.49 -5.90
C SER A 564 -12.28 7.21 -4.96
N GLN A 565 -13.01 8.23 -5.43
CA GLN A 565 -14.10 8.87 -4.69
C GLN A 565 -15.24 7.92 -4.29
N ARG A 566 -15.27 6.71 -4.88
CA ARG A 566 -16.22 5.67 -4.51
C ARG A 566 -16.00 5.16 -3.09
N ALA A 567 -14.77 5.31 -2.58
CA ALA A 567 -14.38 4.96 -1.23
C ALA A 567 -14.54 6.15 -0.26
N ASP A 568 -14.44 5.88 1.04
CA ASP A 568 -14.55 6.88 2.10
C ASP A 568 -13.20 7.55 2.42
N CYS A 569 -12.11 6.89 2.01
CA CYS A 569 -10.74 7.36 2.12
C CYS A 569 -9.89 6.86 0.96
N VAL A 570 -8.92 7.66 0.53
CA VAL A 570 -7.95 7.32 -0.51
C VAL A 570 -6.55 7.42 0.08
N MET A 571 -5.74 6.38 -0.09
CA MET A 571 -4.38 6.31 0.45
C MET A 571 -3.32 6.63 -0.61
N LEU A 572 -2.47 7.61 -0.31
CA LEU A 572 -1.25 7.91 -1.05
C LEU A 572 -0.02 7.28 -0.37
N ASN A 573 0.88 6.74 -1.19
CA ASN A 573 2.18 6.25 -0.73
C ASN A 573 3.17 7.40 -0.48
N LYS A 574 4.29 7.12 0.19
CA LYS A 574 5.36 8.11 0.39
C LYS A 574 6.17 8.36 -0.89
N GLY A 575 6.61 9.60 -1.10
CA GLY A 575 7.55 9.95 -2.17
C GLY A 575 7.94 11.43 -2.18
N PRO A 576 8.95 11.81 -2.99
CA PRO A 576 9.52 13.16 -3.00
C PRO A 576 8.54 14.25 -3.44
N HIS A 577 7.46 13.90 -4.13
CA HIS A 577 6.43 14.84 -4.61
C HIS A 577 5.08 14.66 -3.90
N ILE A 578 5.07 14.07 -2.70
CA ILE A 578 3.83 13.75 -1.97
C ILE A 578 2.93 14.99 -1.74
N LEU A 579 3.51 16.16 -1.46
CA LEU A 579 2.73 17.40 -1.28
C LEU A 579 1.96 17.79 -2.56
N ALA A 580 2.56 17.59 -3.73
CA ALA A 580 1.88 17.85 -5.00
C ALA A 580 0.78 16.80 -5.27
N ALA A 581 1.05 15.53 -4.94
CA ALA A 581 0.08 14.45 -5.08
C ALA A 581 -1.16 14.67 -4.18
N ILE A 582 -0.99 15.09 -2.93
CA ILE A 582 -2.11 15.40 -2.02
C ILE A 582 -2.96 16.53 -2.60
N LYS A 583 -2.34 17.64 -3.01
CA LYS A 583 -3.05 18.79 -3.60
C LYS A 583 -3.79 18.40 -4.88
N MET A 584 -3.18 17.55 -5.73
CA MET A 584 -3.82 17.07 -6.95
C MET A 584 -5.03 16.19 -6.61
N LEU A 585 -4.88 15.25 -5.68
CA LEU A 585 -5.98 14.37 -5.25
C LEU A 585 -7.12 15.17 -4.63
N ASP A 586 -6.82 16.11 -3.72
CA ASP A 586 -7.82 17.00 -3.11
C ASP A 586 -8.64 17.75 -4.17
N ASN A 587 -7.97 18.35 -5.15
CA ASN A 587 -8.63 19.04 -6.25
C ASN A 587 -9.51 18.13 -7.12
N ILE A 588 -9.06 16.91 -7.41
CA ILE A 588 -9.83 15.92 -8.16
C ILE A 588 -11.09 15.54 -7.38
N LEU A 589 -10.94 15.20 -6.09
CA LEU A 589 -12.05 14.75 -5.24
C LEU A 589 -13.11 15.84 -5.07
N ARG A 590 -12.70 17.10 -4.81
CA ARG A 590 -13.63 18.24 -4.68
C ARG A 590 -14.44 18.51 -5.93
N ARG A 591 -13.86 18.29 -7.11
CA ARG A 591 -14.57 18.46 -8.39
C ARG A 591 -15.51 17.29 -8.63
N MET A 592 -15.02 16.07 -8.41
CA MET A 592 -15.76 14.86 -8.71
C MET A 592 -16.96 14.60 -7.79
N GLN A 593 -16.93 15.07 -6.53
CA GLN A 593 -18.03 14.87 -5.59
C GLN A 593 -19.36 15.52 -6.04
N ASN A 594 -19.31 16.53 -6.94
CA ASN A 594 -20.51 17.13 -7.54
C ASN A 594 -21.10 16.28 -8.67
N HIS A 595 -20.30 15.40 -9.26
CA HIS A 595 -20.69 14.52 -10.37
C HIS A 595 -21.04 13.12 -9.90
N GLN A 596 -20.55 12.71 -8.72
CA GLN A 596 -20.70 11.35 -8.24
C GLN A 596 -20.59 11.31 -6.72
N HIS A 597 -21.36 10.43 -6.10
CA HIS A 597 -21.26 10.12 -4.69
C HIS A 597 -21.32 8.61 -4.51
N LYS A 598 -20.25 8.05 -3.96
CA LYS A 598 -19.97 6.62 -4.03
C LYS A 598 -20.15 6.12 -5.47
N LYS A 599 -20.95 5.09 -5.73
CA LYS A 599 -21.24 4.63 -7.09
C LYS A 599 -22.36 5.39 -7.81
N THR A 600 -23.04 6.33 -7.15
CA THR A 600 -24.22 7.01 -7.70
C THR A 600 -23.82 8.30 -8.42
N PRO A 601 -24.12 8.45 -9.72
CA PRO A 601 -23.97 9.73 -10.42
C PRO A 601 -24.88 10.81 -9.79
N LYS A 602 -24.30 11.96 -9.50
CA LYS A 602 -24.99 13.20 -9.14
C LYS A 602 -25.00 14.07 -10.40
N LEU A 603 -26.12 14.12 -11.12
CA LEU A 603 -26.23 14.91 -12.36
C LEU A 603 -26.49 16.39 -12.02
N GLY A 604 -25.44 17.07 -11.54
CA GLY A 604 -25.49 18.52 -11.34
C GLY A 604 -25.76 19.26 -12.65
N LYS A 605 -26.28 20.50 -12.54
CA LYS A 605 -26.53 21.37 -13.72
C LYS A 605 -25.26 21.44 -14.58
N LEU A 606 -25.39 21.15 -15.87
CA LEU A 606 -24.30 21.26 -16.82
C LEU A 606 -24.00 22.74 -17.07
N SER A 607 -22.73 23.14 -16.92
CA SER A 607 -22.30 24.52 -17.20
C SER A 607 -22.23 24.84 -18.70
N ILE A 608 -22.46 23.85 -19.57
CA ILE A 608 -22.34 23.95 -21.03
C ILE A 608 -23.69 23.95 -21.75
N THR A 609 -24.80 24.13 -21.03
CA THR A 609 -26.17 24.08 -21.60
C THR A 609 -26.75 25.46 -21.89
N GLU A 610 -25.92 26.48 -22.13
CA GLU A 610 -26.37 27.67 -22.84
C GLU A 610 -26.51 27.28 -24.32
N VAL A 611 -27.63 26.63 -24.63
CA VAL A 611 -28.06 26.26 -25.99
C VAL A 611 -29.36 26.99 -26.30
#